data_AF-A0A2I0XD62-F1
#
_entry.id   AF-A0A2I0XD62-F1
#
_cell.length_a   1.000
_cell.length_b   1.000
_cell.length_c   1.000
_cell.angle_alpha   90.00
_cell.angle_beta   90.00
_cell.angle_gamma   90.00
#
_symmetry.space_group_name_H-M   'P 1'
#
loop_
_entity.id
_entity.type
_entity.pdbx_description
1 polymer ?
#
loop_
_entity_poly.entity_id
_entity_poly.type
_entity_poly.pdbx_seq_one_letter_code
_entity_poly.pdbx_strand_id
1 'polypeptide(L)' 'MFSKYPGFLKLMLQHKKGVSVAFVDFQDIACSTEALNSLQGSSLFSSFGERLRIEYSKSRMGLRKRDR' A
#
# COMPACT_ATOMS: atom_id res chain seq x y z
N MET A 1 5.66 -3.58 -8.99
CA MET A 1 5.09 -2.23 -9.09
C MET A 1 5.61 -1.36 -7.96
N PHE A 2 5.24 -1.65 -6.71
CA PHE A 2 5.68 -0.88 -5.54
C PHE A 2 7.19 -0.96 -5.24
N SER A 3 7.84 -2.10 -5.53
CA SER A 3 9.28 -2.28 -5.33
C SER A 3 10.18 -1.42 -6.23
N LYS A 4 9.61 -0.72 -7.22
CA LYS A 4 10.35 0.19 -8.10
C LYS A 4 10.53 1.58 -7.49
N TYR A 5 9.77 1.91 -6.44
CA TYR A 5 9.85 3.19 -5.77
C TYR A 5 10.96 3.17 -4.72
N PRO A 6 11.71 4.28 -4.56
CA PRO A 6 12.78 4.37 -3.58
C PRO A 6 12.25 4.12 -2.16
N GLY A 7 13.08 3.53 -1.30
CA GLY A 7 12.73 3.27 0.09
C GLY A 7 11.69 2.17 0.32
N PHE A 8 11.34 1.34 -0.68
CA PHE A 8 10.46 0.20 -0.48
C PHE A 8 11.05 -0.78 0.55
N LEU A 9 10.27 -1.15 1.57
CA LEU A 9 10.68 -2.12 2.59
C LEU A 9 9.95 -3.44 2.43
N LYS A 10 8.61 -3.40 2.43
CA LYS A 10 7.80 -4.62 2.48
C LYS A 10 6.43 -4.41 1.86
N LEU A 11 5.89 -5.48 1.27
CA LEU A 11 4.50 -5.57 0.86
C LEU A 11 3.83 -6.74 1.60
N MET A 12 2.59 -6.53 2.04
CA MET A 12 1.73 -7.59 2.57
C MET A 12 0.37 -7.52 1.91
N LEU A 13 -0.05 -8.62 1.29
CA LEU A 13 -1.38 -8.75 0.75
C LEU A 13 -2.29 -9.38 1.80
N GLN A 14 -3.39 -8.72 2.12
CA GLN A 14 -4.40 -9.21 3.04
C GLN A 14 -5.72 -9.43 2.29
N HIS A 15 -6.24 -10.65 2.38
CA HIS A 15 -7.56 -10.99 1.84
C HIS A 15 -8.57 -10.99 2.99
N LYS A 16 -9.61 -10.15 2.88
CA LYS A 16 -10.67 -10.08 3.89
C LYS A 16 -12.03 -9.94 3.22
N LYS A 17 -12.94 -10.87 3.52
CA LYS A 17 -14.36 -10.85 3.07
C LYS A 17 -14.52 -10.58 1.56
N GLY A 18 -13.73 -11.27 0.72
CA GLY A 18 -13.79 -11.14 -0.74
C GLY A 18 -13.09 -9.90 -1.32
N VAL A 19 -12.50 -9.04 -0.50
CA VAL A 19 -11.69 -7.90 -0.93
C VAL A 19 -10.22 -8.14 -0.59
N SER A 20 -9.34 -7.87 -1.56
CA SER A 20 -7.89 -7.91 -1.38
C SER A 20 -7.35 -6.50 -1.16
N VAL A 21 -6.62 -6.31 -0.06
CA VAL A 21 -5.95 -5.05 0.28
C VAL A 21 -4.46 -5.31 0.39
N ALA A 22 -3.65 -4.51 -0.32
CA ALA A 22 -2.20 -4.54 -0.18
C ALA A 22 -1.74 -3.42 0.75
N PHE A 23 -0.95 -3.76 1.75
CA PHE A 23 -0.21 -2.81 2.56
C PHE A 23 1.23 -2.77 2.06
N VAL A 24 1.79 -1.57 1.96
CA VAL A 24 3.17 -1.36 1.55
C VAL A 24 3.84 -0.46 2.58
N ASP A 25 5.02 -0.87 3.05
CA ASP A 25 5.83 -0.07 3.97
C ASP A 25 7.04 0.50 3.22
N PHE A 26 7.36 1.74 3.57
CA PHE A 26 8.49 2.48 3.03
C PHE A 26 9.37 2.97 4.19
N GLN A 27 10.62 3.28 3.85
CA GLN A 27 11.61 3.76 4.80
C GLN A 27 11.12 5.05 5.48
N ASP A 28 10.71 6.02 4.66
CA ASP A 28 10.31 7.35 5.08
C ASP A 28 8.99 7.80 4.41
N ILE A 29 8.38 8.81 5.02
CA ILE A 29 7.11 9.39 4.54
C ILE A 29 7.27 9.92 3.12
N ALA A 30 8.37 10.62 2.80
CA ALA A 30 8.60 11.19 1.48
C ALA A 30 8.52 10.13 0.35
N CYS A 31 9.19 8.99 0.55
CA CYS A 31 9.14 7.85 -0.37
C CYS A 31 7.73 7.28 -0.53
N SER A 32 7.00 7.14 0.57
CA SER A 32 5.60 6.66 0.53
C SER A 32 4.67 7.63 -0.19
N THR A 33 4.87 8.95 -0.02
CA THR A 33 4.08 9.99 -0.68
C THR A 33 4.32 10.00 -2.18
N GLU A 34 5.58 9.85 -2.60
CA GLU A 34 5.95 9.78 -4.03
C GLU A 34 5.30 8.57 -4.70
N ALA A 35 5.39 7.39 -4.06
CA ALA A 35 4.73 6.18 -4.53
C ALA A 35 3.20 6.34 -4.58
N LEU A 36 2.59 6.94 -3.55
CA LEU A 36 1.16 7.22 -3.50
C LEU A 36 0.75 8.12 -4.66
N ASN A 37 1.39 9.27 -4.84
CA ASN A 37 1.05 10.23 -5.89
C ASN A 37 1.19 9.64 -7.29
N SER A 38 2.21 8.82 -7.50
CA SER A 38 2.47 8.19 -8.80
C SER A 38 1.49 7.08 -9.14
N LEU A 39 0.98 6.37 -8.13
CA LEU A 39 0.14 5.18 -8.32
C LEU A 39 -1.35 5.45 -8.07
N GLN A 40 -1.69 6.57 -7.45
CA GLN A 40 -3.06 6.97 -7.20
C GLN A 40 -3.82 7.09 -8.51
N GLY A 41 -4.99 6.45 -8.59
CA GLY A 41 -5.82 6.52 -9.78
C GLY A 41 -5.30 5.72 -10.98
N SER A 42 -4.19 4.98 -10.84
CA SER A 42 -3.66 4.13 -11.91
C SER A 42 -4.54 2.89 -12.11
N SER A 43 -4.69 2.46 -13.36
CA SER A 43 -5.47 1.27 -13.71
C SER A 43 -4.67 0.01 -13.39
N LEU A 44 -5.17 -0.83 -12.48
CA LEU A 44 -4.67 -2.19 -12.37
C LEU A 44 -5.14 -2.99 -13.58
N PHE A 45 -4.20 -3.54 -14.34
CA PHE A 45 -4.49 -4.45 -15.46
C PHE A 45 -5.39 -5.64 -15.08
N SER A 46 -5.47 -5.97 -13.78
CA SER A 46 -6.23 -7.11 -13.26
C SER A 46 -7.66 -6.77 -12.80
N SER A 47 -8.05 -5.49 -12.68
CA SER A 47 -9.41 -5.11 -12.30
C SER A 47 -10.02 -4.31 -13.44
N PHE A 48 -11.01 -4.88 -14.13
CA PHE A 48 -11.69 -4.26 -15.28
C PHE A 48 -12.32 -2.93 -14.88
N GLY A 49 -11.59 -1.83 -15.05
CA GLY A 49 -12.07 -0.46 -14.83
C GLY A 49 -11.88 0.10 -13.42
N GLU A 50 -11.36 -0.66 -12.45
CA GLU A 50 -11.11 -0.11 -11.12
C GLU A 50 -9.75 0.57 -11.03
N ARG A 51 -9.78 1.84 -10.62
CA ARG A 51 -8.60 2.62 -10.30
C ARG A 51 -8.05 2.23 -8.94
N LEU A 52 -6.74 2.11 -8.83
CA LEU A 52 -6.05 1.96 -7.56
C LEU A 52 -6.39 3.11 -6.63
N ARG A 53 -6.89 2.74 -5.45
CA ARG A 53 -7.07 3.64 -4.31
C ARG A 53 -5.97 3.34 -3.31
N ILE A 54 -5.10 4.32 -3.11
CA ILE A 54 -3.99 4.23 -2.17
C ILE A 54 -4.21 5.29 -1.10
N GLU A 55 -4.08 4.86 0.16
CA GLU A 55 -4.27 5.69 1.34
C GLU A 55 -3.19 5.36 2.37
N TYR A 56 -2.88 6.31 3.25
CA TYR A 56 -2.01 6.03 4.39
C TYR A 56 -2.67 5.04 5.34
N SER A 57 -1.89 4.07 5.83
CA SER A 57 -2.37 3.14 6.84
C SER A 57 -2.58 3.86 8.16
N LYS A 58 -3.61 3.44 8.92
CA LYS A 58 -3.87 3.96 10.28
C LYS A 58 -2.80 3.59 11.30
N SER A 59 -1.88 2.69 10.94
CA SER A 59 -0.79 2.19 11.78
C SER A 59 0.36 1.70 10.92
N ARG A 60 1.60 1.88 11.39
CA ARG A 60 2.78 1.37 10.68
C ARG A 60 2.75 -0.16 10.60
N MET A 61 3.14 -0.69 9.45
CA MET A 61 3.17 -2.12 9.20
C MET A 61 4.05 -2.83 10.24
N GLY A 62 3.55 -3.92 10.82
CA GLY A 62 4.32 -4.72 11.79
C GLY A 62 4.30 -4.20 13.23
N LEU A 63 3.76 -3.01 13.50
CA LEU A 63 3.44 -2.61 14.87
C LEU A 63 2.17 -3.36 15.30
N ARG A 64 2.35 -4.48 16.00
CA ARG A 64 1.24 -5.10 16.75
C ARG A 64 0.74 -4.07 17.75
N LYS A 65 -0.57 -3.81 17.76
CA LYS A 65 -1.18 -3.08 18.88
C LYS A 65 -0.78 -3.84 20.15
N ARG A 66 -0.20 -3.14 21.13
CA ARG A 66 -0.10 -3.73 22.48
C ARG A 66 -1.52 -4.08 22.90
N ASP A 67 -1.76 -5.36 23.14
CA ASP A 67 -2.92 -5.82 23.88
C ASP A 67 -2.96 -5.02 25.19
N ARG A 68 -4.10 -4.39 25.46
CA ARG A 68 -4.33 -3.56 26.65
C ARG A 68 -4.96 -4.40 27.73
#